data_AF-A0A495ZZ18-F1
#
_entry.id   AF-A0A495ZZ18-F1
#
_cell.length_a   1.000
_cell.length_b   1.000
_cell.length_c   1.000
_cell.angle_alpha   90.00
_cell.angle_beta   90.00
_cell.angle_gamma   90.00
#
_symmetry.space_group_name_H-M   'P 1'
#
loop_
_entity.id
_entity.type
_entity.pdbx_description
1 polymer ?
#
loop_
_entity_poly.entity_id
_entity_poly.type
_entity_poly.pdbx_seq_one_letter_code
_entity_poly.pdbx_strand_id
1 'polypeptide(L)'
;MPYCTVCKQYADYEYDIDLSNGNHLHSSCLIKLQMRKDEIEAVLRRQNSQLILSLFAQTEVANGEAASQEEVRSLSSELTKLKNTLTSIYDFLPSWPPDWDERKRHLIQQNGSICSSCGEEADVYLVHEIPLCEYGTNELDNLELICKPCHESMHGPGDIFDSFTLNPSQSEFAPQVKEIQSAIKNNQKIRFDYKKPNAKTWMTRTVVPDRLFNIPNSRDSGQTLCVEGFCELRQDNRVFALERMQDLEVIDY
;
A
#
# COMPACT_ATOMS: atom_id res chain seq x y z
N MET A 1 -9.71 -2.12 27.18
CA MET A 1 -9.76 -1.36 25.91
C MET A 1 -8.34 -1.02 25.53
N PRO A 2 -7.93 -1.29 24.29
CA PRO A 2 -6.59 -0.95 23.84
C PRO A 2 -6.41 0.57 23.75
N TYR A 3 -5.16 1.02 23.88
CA TYR A 3 -4.79 2.43 23.78
C TYR A 3 -4.07 2.68 22.47
N CYS A 4 -4.32 3.84 21.88
CA CYS A 4 -3.59 4.28 20.70
C CYS A 4 -2.10 4.46 21.02
N THR A 5 -1.23 3.89 20.19
CA THR A 5 0.22 3.93 20.39
C THR A 5 0.79 5.36 20.33
N VAL A 6 0.11 6.27 19.63
CA VAL A 6 0.55 7.67 19.44
C VAL A 6 0.04 8.57 20.57
N CYS A 7 -1.28 8.72 20.74
CA CYS A 7 -1.84 9.71 21.67
C CYS A 7 -2.12 9.17 23.08
N LYS A 8 -1.97 7.85 23.29
CA LYS A 8 -2.24 7.15 24.56
C LYS A 8 -3.68 7.28 25.08
N GLN A 9 -4.61 7.70 24.22
CA GLN A 9 -6.04 7.70 24.50
C GLN A 9 -6.68 6.38 24.07
N TYR A 10 -7.86 6.07 24.60
CA TYR A 10 -8.60 4.85 24.28
C TYR A 10 -8.94 4.78 22.79
N ALA A 11 -8.80 3.58 22.22
CA ALA A 11 -9.26 3.26 20.88
C ALA A 11 -10.81 3.20 20.86
N ASP A 12 -11.41 3.87 19.87
CA ASP A 12 -12.82 3.75 19.53
C ASP A 12 -12.91 2.90 18.26
N TYR A 13 -13.44 1.68 18.39
CA TYR A 13 -13.33 0.61 17.41
C TYR A 13 -13.88 0.94 16.01
N GLU A 14 -14.63 2.03 15.85
CA GLU A 14 -15.28 2.36 14.58
C GLU A 14 -14.29 2.89 13.51
N TYR A 15 -13.16 3.48 13.89
CA TYR A 15 -12.23 4.13 12.94
C TYR A 15 -10.74 3.85 13.20
N ASP A 16 -10.44 2.83 13.99
CA ASP A 16 -9.08 2.53 14.44
C ASP A 16 -8.42 1.45 13.59
N ILE A 17 -7.09 1.51 13.55
CA ILE A 17 -6.24 0.62 12.79
C ILE A 17 -5.60 -0.36 13.78
N ASP A 18 -5.89 -1.63 13.58
CA ASP A 18 -5.20 -2.73 14.26
C ASP A 18 -3.89 -3.00 13.52
N LEU A 19 -2.76 -2.84 14.22
CA LEU A 19 -1.43 -3.13 13.69
C LEU A 19 -1.13 -4.62 13.85
N SER A 20 -0.33 -5.20 12.93
CA SER A 20 -0.01 -6.63 12.95
C SER A 20 0.76 -7.08 14.21
N ASN A 21 1.40 -6.16 14.93
CA ASN A 21 2.01 -6.42 16.24
C ASN A 21 1.04 -6.34 17.44
N GLY A 22 -0.27 -6.23 17.19
CA GLY A 22 -1.31 -6.14 18.23
C GLY A 22 -1.47 -4.75 18.86
N ASN A 23 -0.69 -3.76 18.42
CA ASN A 23 -0.90 -2.37 18.82
C ASN A 23 -2.09 -1.76 18.07
N HIS A 24 -2.60 -0.66 18.63
CA HIS A 24 -3.75 0.05 18.07
C HIS A 24 -3.36 1.49 17.73
N LEU A 25 -3.97 2.03 16.69
CA LEU A 25 -3.68 3.37 16.17
C LEU A 25 -4.97 4.04 15.70
N HIS A 26 -5.25 5.24 16.23
CA HIS A 26 -6.33 6.05 15.65
C HIS A 26 -5.94 6.48 14.24
N SER A 27 -6.85 6.33 13.27
CA SER A 27 -6.64 6.87 11.91
C SER A 27 -6.32 8.36 11.91
N SER A 28 -6.95 9.13 12.81
CA SER A 28 -6.70 10.57 12.97
C SER A 28 -5.29 10.88 13.48
N CYS A 29 -4.69 10.00 14.29
CA CYS A 29 -3.31 10.16 14.75
C CYS A 29 -2.33 9.95 13.60
N LEU A 30 -2.56 8.92 12.77
CA LEU A 30 -1.74 8.67 11.59
C LEU A 30 -1.76 9.86 10.62
N ILE A 31 -2.97 10.37 10.31
CA ILE A 31 -3.16 11.52 9.42
C ILE A 31 -2.42 12.75 9.96
N LYS A 32 -2.52 13.04 11.25
CA LYS A 32 -1.82 14.19 11.87
C LYS A 32 -0.30 14.07 11.75
N LEU A 33 0.26 12.87 11.97
CA LEU A 33 1.70 12.63 11.82
C LEU A 33 2.14 12.84 10.36
N GLN A 34 1.37 12.34 9.39
CA GLN A 34 1.64 12.51 7.96
C GLN A 34 1.57 13.98 7.54
N MET A 35 0.50 14.69 7.91
CA MET A 35 0.36 16.12 7.61
C MET A 35 1.52 16.93 8.19
N ARG A 36 1.90 16.66 9.45
CA ARG A 36 3.02 17.36 10.07
C ARG A 36 4.35 17.08 9.37
N LYS A 37 4.60 15.83 8.96
CA LYS A 37 5.77 15.47 8.15
C LYS A 37 5.78 16.29 6.84
N ASP A 38 4.68 16.30 6.12
CA ASP A 38 4.58 16.95 4.81
C ASP A 38 4.72 18.48 4.91
N GLU A 39 4.15 19.10 5.96
CA GLU A 39 4.35 20.52 6.29
C GLU A 39 5.83 20.86 6.47
N ILE A 40 6.55 20.08 7.29
CA ILE A 40 7.97 20.32 7.56
C ILE A 40 8.80 20.09 6.29
N GLU A 41 8.52 19.03 5.53
CA GLU A 41 9.21 18.79 4.25
C GLU A 41 8.98 19.93 3.26
N ALA A 42 7.77 20.47 3.18
CA ALA A 42 7.46 21.61 2.31
C ALA A 42 8.25 22.86 2.72
N VAL A 43 8.36 23.14 4.02
CA VAL A 43 9.16 24.26 4.54
C VAL A 43 10.63 24.07 4.19
N LEU A 44 11.21 22.90 4.48
CA LEU A 44 12.62 22.62 4.22
C LEU A 44 12.96 22.64 2.71
N ARG A 45 12.06 22.13 1.85
CA ARG A 45 12.22 22.20 0.39
C ARG A 45 12.24 23.64 -0.11
N ARG A 46 11.36 24.51 0.42
CA ARG A 46 11.34 25.95 0.09
C ARG A 46 12.61 26.67 0.53
N GLN A 47 13.16 26.35 1.71
CA GLN A 47 14.42 26.92 2.17
C GLN A 47 15.59 26.51 1.27
N ASN A 48 15.66 25.22 0.89
CA ASN A 48 16.70 24.74 -0.03
C ASN A 48 16.61 25.40 -1.42
N SER A 49 15.40 25.59 -1.97
CA SER A 49 15.25 26.25 -3.26
C SER A 49 15.63 27.74 -3.21
N GLN A 50 15.33 28.45 -2.12
CA GLN A 50 15.77 29.83 -1.89
C GLN A 50 17.30 29.95 -1.78
N LEU A 51 17.95 29.00 -1.12
CA LEU A 51 19.42 28.95 -1.03
C LEU A 51 20.06 28.74 -2.41
N ILE A 52 19.53 27.81 -3.21
CA ILE A 52 20.01 27.57 -4.58
C ILE A 52 19.82 28.83 -5.44
N LEU A 53 18.65 29.46 -5.41
CA LEU A 53 18.38 30.67 -6.20
C LEU A 53 19.31 31.83 -5.80
N SER A 54 19.61 32.01 -4.52
CA SER A 54 20.52 33.07 -4.06
C SER A 54 21.99 32.80 -4.42
N LEU A 55 22.40 31.55 -4.62
CA LEU A 55 23.73 31.19 -5.13
C LEU A 55 23.91 31.49 -6.63
N PHE A 56 22.82 31.46 -7.41
CA PHE A 56 22.86 31.63 -8.87
C PHE A 56 22.39 33.00 -9.39
N ALA A 57 21.69 33.80 -8.57
CA ALA A 57 21.23 35.13 -8.95
C ALA A 57 21.97 36.24 -8.19
N GLN A 58 22.96 36.87 -8.83
CA GLN A 58 23.44 38.19 -8.42
C GLN A 58 22.42 39.26 -8.85
N THR A 59 21.28 39.35 -8.16
CA THR A 59 20.49 40.57 -7.86
C THR A 59 19.00 40.25 -7.65
N GLU A 60 18.49 40.85 -6.56
CA GLU A 60 17.13 41.32 -6.30
C GLU A 60 15.94 40.33 -6.22
N VAL A 61 15.64 40.03 -4.95
CA VAL A 61 14.34 39.83 -4.30
C VAL A 61 13.58 38.52 -4.54
N ALA A 62 13.59 37.67 -3.51
CA ALA A 62 12.40 36.93 -3.11
C ALA A 62 12.03 37.35 -1.69
N ASN A 63 10.92 38.10 -1.57
CA ASN A 63 10.37 38.69 -0.36
C ASN A 63 9.69 37.63 0.52
N GLY A 64 10.38 36.53 0.82
CA GLY A 64 9.95 35.51 1.77
C GLY A 64 10.92 35.49 2.94
N GLU A 65 10.42 35.61 4.16
CA GLU A 65 11.22 35.46 5.38
C GLU A 65 11.94 34.10 5.33
N ALA A 66 13.25 34.13 5.08
CA ALA A 66 14.08 32.94 5.15
C ALA A 66 14.09 32.47 6.62
N ALA A 67 13.76 31.20 6.85
CA ALA A 67 13.77 30.62 8.18
C ALA A 67 15.20 30.72 8.72
N SER A 68 15.34 30.99 10.02
CA SER A 68 16.67 31.06 10.62
C SER A 68 17.39 29.71 10.52
N GLN A 69 18.73 29.71 10.50
CA GLN A 69 19.49 28.46 10.48
C GLN A 69 19.14 27.54 11.66
N GLU A 70 18.83 28.13 12.82
CA GLU A 70 18.40 27.39 14.01
C GLU A 70 17.03 26.74 13.82
N GLU A 71 16.10 27.45 13.17
CA GLU A 71 14.78 26.92 12.82
C GLU A 71 14.87 25.76 11.82
N VAL A 72 15.70 25.89 10.79
CA VAL A 72 15.95 24.80 9.81
C VAL A 72 16.52 23.56 10.50
N ARG A 73 17.49 23.75 11.41
CA ARG A 73 18.07 22.65 12.19
C ARG A 73 17.03 21.98 13.09
N SER A 74 16.20 22.78 13.77
CA SER A 74 15.12 22.29 14.63
C SER A 74 14.10 21.47 13.84
N LEU A 75 13.60 22.02 12.71
CA LEU A 75 12.67 21.35 11.81
C LEU A 75 13.24 20.05 11.23
N SER A 76 14.51 20.03 10.86
CA SER A 76 15.18 18.81 10.37
C SER A 76 15.25 17.71 11.44
N SER A 77 15.51 18.10 12.69
CA SER A 77 15.48 17.19 13.84
C SER A 77 14.07 16.66 14.12
N GLU A 78 13.06 17.53 14.08
CA GLU A 78 11.64 17.14 14.22
C GLU A 78 11.21 16.17 13.11
N LEU A 79 11.56 16.47 11.86
CA LEU A 79 11.27 15.61 10.71
C LEU A 79 11.88 14.21 10.87
N THR A 80 13.12 14.14 11.36
CA THR A 80 13.79 12.86 11.62
C THR A 80 13.02 12.03 12.64
N LYS A 81 12.57 12.64 13.74
CA LYS A 81 11.78 11.96 14.77
C LYS A 81 10.41 11.49 14.24
N LEU A 82 9.75 12.32 13.44
CA LEU A 82 8.47 11.98 12.81
C LEU A 82 8.62 10.82 11.84
N LYS A 83 9.65 10.83 10.99
CA LYS A 83 9.94 9.73 10.07
C LYS A 83 10.16 8.42 10.82
N ASN A 84 10.99 8.43 11.87
CA ASN A 84 11.22 7.22 12.68
C ASN A 84 9.92 6.69 13.32
N THR A 85 9.05 7.58 13.79
CA THR A 85 7.74 7.22 14.36
C THR A 85 6.82 6.64 13.30
N LEU A 86 6.74 7.25 12.13
CA LEU A 86 5.94 6.78 10.99
C LEU A 86 6.44 5.43 10.49
N THR A 87 7.75 5.24 10.32
CA THR A 87 8.34 3.96 9.94
C THR A 87 7.96 2.86 10.92
N SER A 88 8.07 3.11 12.23
CA SER A 88 7.69 2.12 13.27
C SER A 88 6.20 1.76 13.23
N ILE A 89 5.34 2.65 12.74
CA ILE A 89 3.91 2.36 12.52
C ILE A 89 3.73 1.57 11.22
N TYR A 90 4.39 2.00 10.15
CA TYR A 90 4.32 1.42 8.81
C TYR A 90 4.81 -0.01 8.75
N ASP A 91 5.82 -0.36 9.56
CA ASP A 91 6.32 -1.72 9.74
C ASP A 91 5.19 -2.71 10.07
N PHE A 92 4.16 -2.28 10.80
CA PHE A 92 3.06 -3.13 11.24
C PHE A 92 1.70 -2.74 10.66
N LEU A 93 1.69 -1.88 9.64
CA LEU A 93 0.46 -1.50 8.98
C LEU A 93 -0.11 -2.72 8.23
N PRO A 94 -1.41 -3.05 8.36
CA PRO A 94 -2.02 -4.20 7.68
C PRO A 94 -2.28 -3.94 6.18
N SER A 95 -1.46 -3.08 5.58
CA SER A 95 -1.48 -2.67 4.18
C SER A 95 -0.09 -2.18 3.78
N TRP A 96 0.09 -1.93 2.50
CA TRP A 96 1.31 -1.36 1.96
C TRP A 96 1.48 0.06 2.51
N PRO A 97 2.63 0.39 3.11
CA PRO A 97 2.82 1.68 3.74
C PRO A 97 3.10 2.77 2.69
N PRO A 98 2.78 4.04 2.99
CA PRO A 98 3.10 5.17 2.11
C PRO A 98 4.59 5.37 1.81
N ASP A 99 5.49 4.70 2.53
CA ASP A 99 6.94 4.74 2.32
C ASP A 99 7.48 3.51 1.55
N TRP A 100 6.62 2.80 0.82
CA TRP A 100 7.02 1.58 0.10
C TRP A 100 8.15 1.81 -0.91
N ASP A 101 8.11 2.92 -1.65
CA ASP A 101 9.16 3.28 -2.60
C ASP A 101 10.49 3.62 -1.89
N GLU A 102 10.44 4.24 -0.70
CA GLU A 102 11.61 4.43 0.15
C GLU A 102 12.22 3.09 0.56
N ARG A 103 11.41 2.11 0.97
CA ARG A 103 11.86 0.76 1.35
C ARG A 103 12.52 0.06 0.17
N LYS A 104 11.91 0.11 -1.03
CA LYS A 104 12.49 -0.45 -2.26
C LYS A 104 13.83 0.19 -2.57
N ARG A 105 13.91 1.53 -2.54
CA ARG A 105 15.18 2.26 -2.77
C ARG A 105 16.25 1.89 -1.74
N HIS A 106 15.87 1.70 -0.48
CA HIS A 106 16.80 1.29 0.57
C HIS A 106 17.43 -0.07 0.28
N LEU A 107 16.60 -1.06 -0.05
CA LEU A 107 17.09 -2.40 -0.40
C LEU A 107 17.95 -2.40 -1.67
N ILE A 108 17.57 -1.62 -2.70
CA ILE A 108 18.39 -1.45 -3.90
C ILE A 108 19.74 -0.81 -3.57
N GLN A 109 19.77 0.17 -2.66
CA GLN A 109 21.01 0.82 -2.24
C GLN A 109 21.94 -0.15 -1.47
N GLN A 110 21.37 -1.08 -0.70
CA GLN A 110 22.14 -2.07 0.07
C GLN A 110 22.62 -3.25 -0.80
N ASN A 111 21.76 -3.77 -1.67
CA ASN A 111 21.94 -5.05 -2.34
C ASN A 111 22.13 -4.93 -3.86
N GLY A 112 22.02 -3.72 -4.42
CA GLY A 112 21.89 -3.51 -5.85
C GLY A 112 20.49 -3.90 -6.37
N SER A 113 20.29 -3.76 -7.68
CA SER A 113 19.05 -4.18 -8.34
C SER A 113 19.09 -5.68 -8.69
N ILE A 114 19.45 -6.50 -7.71
CA ILE A 114 19.68 -7.94 -7.86
C ILE A 114 18.45 -8.70 -7.35
N CYS A 115 17.96 -9.65 -8.14
CA CYS A 115 16.86 -10.50 -7.73
C CYS A 115 17.29 -11.52 -6.66
N SER A 116 16.60 -11.56 -5.52
CA SER A 116 16.83 -12.54 -4.44
C SER A 116 16.61 -13.98 -4.87
N SER A 117 15.76 -14.23 -5.86
CA SER A 117 15.41 -15.58 -6.34
C SER A 117 16.41 -16.14 -7.36
N CYS A 118 16.76 -15.39 -8.42
CA CYS A 118 17.68 -15.88 -9.46
C CYS A 118 19.11 -15.33 -9.36
N GLY A 119 19.35 -14.27 -8.59
CA GLY A 119 20.66 -13.63 -8.45
C GLY A 119 21.08 -12.71 -9.60
N GLU A 120 20.22 -12.50 -10.60
CA GLU A 120 20.53 -11.63 -11.75
C GLU A 120 20.20 -10.16 -11.46
N GLU A 121 20.98 -9.25 -12.07
CA GLU A 121 20.67 -7.82 -12.09
C GLU A 121 19.51 -7.55 -13.06
N ALA A 122 18.44 -6.95 -12.56
CA ALA A 122 17.21 -6.72 -13.33
C ALA A 122 16.41 -5.54 -12.78
N ASP A 123 15.34 -5.14 -13.48
CA ASP A 123 14.29 -4.35 -12.85
C ASP A 123 13.53 -5.23 -11.84
N VAL A 124 13.52 -4.81 -10.58
CA VAL A 124 13.04 -5.59 -9.44
C VAL A 124 11.78 -5.01 -8.85
N TYR A 125 10.88 -5.87 -8.44
CA TYR A 125 9.71 -5.56 -7.61
C TYR A 125 10.07 -5.78 -6.15
N LEU A 126 9.45 -5.00 -5.27
CA LEU A 126 9.50 -5.23 -3.83
C LEU A 126 8.28 -6.06 -3.46
N VAL A 127 8.51 -7.22 -2.86
CA VAL A 127 7.44 -8.11 -2.38
C VAL A 127 7.68 -8.50 -0.93
N HIS A 128 6.66 -9.02 -0.28
CA HIS A 128 6.79 -9.66 1.03
C HIS A 128 7.27 -11.11 0.88
N GLU A 129 8.20 -11.55 1.73
CA GLU A 129 8.57 -12.96 1.88
C GLU A 129 7.41 -13.73 2.52
N ILE A 130 6.92 -13.25 3.67
CA ILE A 130 5.68 -13.71 4.31
C ILE A 130 4.57 -12.71 3.97
N PRO A 131 3.52 -13.11 3.24
CA PRO A 131 2.42 -12.20 2.90
C PRO A 131 1.72 -11.59 4.13
N LEU A 132 1.21 -10.37 4.00
CA LEU A 132 0.44 -9.71 5.08
C LEU A 132 -0.79 -10.53 5.54
N CYS A 133 -1.42 -11.30 4.65
CA CYS A 133 -2.55 -12.18 5.01
C CYS A 133 -2.14 -13.39 5.84
N GLU A 134 -0.86 -13.76 5.82
CA GLU A 134 -0.25 -14.82 6.63
C GLU A 134 0.53 -14.25 7.81
N TYR A 135 0.12 -13.07 8.29
CA TYR A 135 0.72 -12.37 9.43
C TYR A 135 2.13 -11.80 9.17
N GLY A 136 2.51 -11.62 7.91
CA GLY A 136 3.73 -10.87 7.55
C GLY A 136 3.69 -9.40 8.01
N THR A 137 4.86 -8.76 8.01
CA THR A 137 5.04 -7.34 8.35
C THR A 137 5.59 -6.57 7.15
N ASN A 138 5.59 -5.24 7.19
CA ASN A 138 6.27 -4.42 6.18
C ASN A 138 7.74 -4.16 6.53
N GLU A 139 8.25 -4.71 7.64
CA GLU A 139 9.64 -4.55 8.05
C GLU A 139 10.58 -5.01 6.93
N LEU A 140 11.72 -4.33 6.78
CA LEU A 140 12.67 -4.63 5.69
C LEU A 140 13.12 -6.09 5.65
N ASP A 141 13.20 -6.75 6.81
CA ASP A 141 13.60 -8.16 6.93
C ASP A 141 12.54 -9.13 6.39
N ASN A 142 11.29 -8.69 6.19
CA ASN A 142 10.23 -9.47 5.54
C ASN A 142 10.05 -9.08 4.06
N LEU A 143 10.93 -8.26 3.50
CA LEU A 143 10.81 -7.76 2.13
C LEU A 143 11.95 -8.24 1.23
N GLU A 144 11.61 -8.60 0.00
CA GLU A 144 12.56 -9.09 -0.98
C GLU A 144 12.45 -8.34 -2.31
N LEU A 145 13.57 -8.27 -3.02
CA LEU A 145 13.65 -7.75 -4.37
C LEU A 145 13.61 -8.91 -5.36
N ILE A 146 12.61 -8.94 -6.24
CA ILE A 146 12.48 -10.01 -7.24
C ILE A 146 12.26 -9.46 -8.64
N CYS A 147 12.89 -10.08 -9.64
CA CYS A 147 12.67 -9.70 -11.02
C CYS A 147 11.29 -10.19 -11.49
N LYS A 148 10.77 -9.56 -12.56
CA LYS A 148 9.48 -9.94 -13.15
C LYS A 148 9.35 -11.45 -13.40
N PRO A 149 10.33 -12.14 -14.05
CA PRO A 149 10.20 -13.58 -14.31
C PRO A 149 10.15 -14.42 -13.05
N CYS A 150 10.94 -14.09 -12.02
CA CYS A 150 10.92 -14.80 -10.75
C CYS A 150 9.60 -14.60 -10.03
N HIS A 151 9.09 -13.37 -9.99
CA HIS A 151 7.76 -13.07 -9.44
C HIS A 151 6.68 -13.91 -10.14
N GLU A 152 6.69 -13.92 -11.48
CA GLU A 152 5.77 -14.73 -12.27
C GLU A 152 5.93 -16.24 -12.02
N SER A 153 7.15 -16.73 -11.76
CA SER A 153 7.43 -18.16 -11.52
C SER A 153 7.10 -18.66 -10.11
N MET A 154 7.11 -17.76 -9.11
CA MET A 154 6.65 -18.05 -7.75
C MET A 154 5.15 -18.35 -7.73
N HIS A 155 4.44 -17.96 -8.79
CA HIS A 155 3.11 -18.43 -9.11
C HIS A 155 3.25 -19.78 -9.85
N GLY A 156 3.03 -20.89 -9.15
CA GLY A 156 3.26 -22.24 -9.70
C GLY A 156 2.37 -22.58 -10.90
N PRO A 157 2.58 -23.72 -11.58
CA PRO A 157 1.62 -24.25 -12.54
C PRO A 157 0.34 -24.62 -11.78
N GLY A 158 -0.61 -23.68 -11.75
CA GLY A 158 -1.78 -23.66 -10.86
C GLY A 158 -2.18 -22.25 -10.42
N ASP A 159 -1.22 -21.31 -10.38
CA ASP A 159 -1.43 -19.90 -10.03
C ASP A 159 -1.46 -18.96 -11.25
N ILE A 160 -1.20 -19.49 -12.46
CA ILE A 160 -1.35 -18.77 -13.74
C ILE A 160 -2.19 -19.63 -14.70
N PHE A 161 -3.37 -19.10 -15.07
CA PHE A 161 -4.19 -19.48 -16.24
C PHE A 161 -4.33 -21.00 -16.54
N ASP A 162 -5.33 -21.70 -15.98
CA ASP A 162 -6.28 -22.51 -16.81
C ASP A 162 -7.34 -23.32 -16.04
N SER A 163 -7.39 -23.32 -14.71
CA SER A 163 -8.43 -24.09 -14.01
C SER A 163 -8.88 -23.43 -12.72
N PHE A 164 -9.61 -22.32 -12.86
CA PHE A 164 -10.57 -21.92 -11.83
C PHE A 164 -11.68 -22.99 -11.80
N THR A 165 -11.46 -24.09 -11.08
CA THR A 165 -12.58 -24.98 -10.73
C THR A 165 -13.40 -24.26 -9.67
N LEU A 166 -14.44 -23.57 -10.13
CA LEU A 166 -15.50 -23.09 -9.25
C LEU A 166 -16.01 -24.30 -8.48
N ASN A 167 -15.89 -24.26 -7.16
CA ASN A 167 -16.61 -25.20 -6.32
C ASN A 167 -18.12 -25.01 -6.56
N PRO A 168 -18.98 -26.02 -6.34
CA PRO A 168 -20.41 -25.91 -6.60
C PRO A 168 -21.07 -24.69 -5.91
N SER A 169 -20.57 -24.30 -4.73
CA SER A 169 -20.99 -23.13 -3.96
C SER A 169 -20.55 -21.78 -4.54
N GLN A 170 -19.59 -21.76 -5.46
CA GLN A 170 -19.06 -20.54 -6.12
C GLN A 170 -19.53 -20.42 -7.58
N SER A 171 -20.31 -21.40 -8.08
CA SER A 171 -20.85 -21.39 -9.44
C SER A 171 -21.74 -20.18 -9.75
N GLU A 172 -22.30 -19.53 -8.71
CA GLU A 172 -23.07 -18.28 -8.83
C GLU A 172 -22.24 -17.09 -9.32
N PHE A 173 -20.91 -17.11 -9.11
CA PHE A 173 -19.99 -16.04 -9.54
C PHE A 173 -19.33 -16.32 -10.89
N ALA A 174 -19.71 -17.40 -11.58
CA ALA A 174 -19.10 -17.78 -12.87
C ALA A 174 -19.08 -16.64 -13.91
N PRO A 175 -20.12 -15.79 -14.05
CA PRO A 175 -20.09 -14.67 -14.98
C PRO A 175 -19.04 -13.61 -14.58
N GLN A 176 -19.03 -13.17 -13.32
CA GLN A 176 -18.10 -12.15 -12.83
C GLN A 176 -16.65 -12.61 -12.92
N VAL A 177 -16.39 -13.88 -12.56
CA VAL A 177 -15.06 -14.49 -12.69
C VAL A 177 -14.56 -14.43 -14.12
N LYS A 178 -15.40 -14.79 -15.09
CA LYS A 178 -15.05 -14.76 -16.51
C LYS A 178 -14.73 -13.35 -17.00
N GLU A 179 -15.51 -12.35 -16.57
CA GLU A 179 -15.28 -10.94 -16.91
C GLU A 179 -13.98 -10.42 -16.33
N ILE A 180 -13.71 -10.67 -15.04
CA ILE A 180 -12.48 -10.25 -14.38
C ILE A 180 -11.27 -10.95 -15.01
N GLN A 181 -11.35 -12.24 -15.33
CA GLN A 181 -10.28 -12.95 -16.03
C GLN A 181 -10.00 -12.37 -17.42
N SER A 182 -11.06 -12.00 -18.16
CA SER A 182 -10.91 -11.32 -19.44
C SER A 182 -10.23 -9.97 -19.26
N ALA A 183 -10.61 -9.20 -18.24
CA ALA A 183 -10.01 -7.90 -17.95
C ALA A 183 -8.53 -8.01 -17.60
N ILE A 184 -8.14 -8.99 -16.76
CA ILE A 184 -6.74 -9.29 -16.45
C ILE A 184 -5.98 -9.62 -17.75
N LYS A 185 -6.50 -10.54 -18.56
CA LYS A 185 -5.84 -11.01 -19.79
C LYS A 185 -5.64 -9.90 -20.81
N ASN A 186 -6.63 -9.02 -20.95
CA ASN A 186 -6.61 -7.95 -21.94
C ASN A 186 -5.97 -6.66 -21.41
N ASN A 187 -5.49 -6.65 -20.16
CA ASN A 187 -5.06 -5.45 -19.46
C ASN A 187 -6.12 -4.35 -19.58
N GLN A 188 -7.31 -4.61 -19.03
CA GLN A 188 -8.43 -3.68 -18.91
C GLN A 188 -8.74 -3.44 -17.44
N LYS A 189 -9.41 -2.33 -17.13
CA LYS A 189 -9.87 -2.04 -15.77
C LYS A 189 -11.22 -2.71 -15.53
N ILE A 190 -11.54 -2.94 -14.27
CA ILE A 190 -12.88 -3.30 -13.82
C ILE A 190 -13.46 -2.19 -12.97
N ARG A 191 -14.74 -1.91 -13.15
CA ARG A 191 -15.53 -1.01 -12.32
C ARG A 191 -16.64 -1.80 -11.66
N PHE A 192 -16.85 -1.60 -10.36
CA PHE A 192 -17.91 -2.29 -9.61
C PHE A 192 -18.30 -1.50 -8.37
N ASP A 193 -19.51 -1.72 -7.89
CA ASP A 193 -19.96 -1.22 -6.60
C ASP A 193 -19.59 -2.20 -5.49
N TYR A 194 -19.00 -1.70 -4.41
CA TYR A 194 -18.48 -2.53 -3.32
C TYR A 194 -19.03 -2.11 -1.95
N LYS A 195 -19.57 -3.08 -1.21
CA LYS A 195 -20.13 -2.84 0.13
C LYS A 195 -19.26 -3.40 1.25
N LYS A 196 -18.63 -2.51 2.05
CA LYS A 196 -18.15 -2.71 3.44
C LYS A 196 -18.91 -3.78 4.27
N PRO A 197 -18.35 -4.72 5.07
CA PRO A 197 -19.21 -5.52 5.97
C PRO A 197 -20.03 -4.64 6.93
N ASN A 198 -19.41 -3.56 7.40
CA ASN A 198 -20.03 -2.60 8.32
C ASN A 198 -20.49 -1.30 7.63
N ALA A 199 -20.46 -1.22 6.29
CA ALA A 199 -20.87 -0.02 5.58
C ALA A 199 -22.37 -0.01 5.30
N LYS A 200 -23.01 1.13 5.56
CA LYS A 200 -24.42 1.37 5.20
C LYS A 200 -24.61 1.62 3.70
N THR A 201 -23.56 2.05 3.01
CA THR A 201 -23.60 2.45 1.60
C THR A 201 -22.66 1.62 0.74
N TRP A 202 -23.06 1.44 -0.52
CA TRP A 202 -22.20 0.97 -1.58
C TRP A 202 -21.26 2.09 -2.01
N MET A 203 -20.08 1.72 -2.50
CA MET A 203 -19.18 2.68 -3.14
C MET A 203 -18.57 2.07 -4.39
N THR A 204 -18.59 2.82 -5.47
CA THR A 204 -17.96 2.43 -6.73
C THR A 204 -16.44 2.37 -6.59
N ARG A 205 -15.84 1.36 -7.23
CA ARG A 205 -14.41 1.10 -7.30
C ARG A 205 -14.05 0.93 -8.76
N THR A 206 -12.96 1.56 -9.17
CA THR A 206 -12.25 1.23 -10.40
C THR A 206 -10.93 0.58 -10.01
N VAL A 207 -10.65 -0.59 -10.56
CA VAL A 207 -9.50 -1.42 -10.21
C VAL A 207 -8.85 -1.90 -11.51
N VAL A 208 -7.52 -1.83 -11.58
CA VAL A 208 -6.73 -2.61 -12.54
C VAL A 208 -6.55 -3.99 -11.92
N PRO A 209 -7.31 -5.01 -12.34
CA PRO A 209 -7.25 -6.32 -11.71
C PRO A 209 -5.93 -7.01 -12.07
N ASP A 210 -5.33 -7.66 -11.09
CA ASP A 210 -4.09 -8.41 -11.23
C ASP A 210 -4.35 -9.92 -11.19
N ARG A 211 -5.09 -10.39 -10.17
CA ARG A 211 -5.42 -11.82 -10.02
C ARG A 211 -6.72 -12.10 -9.29
N LEU A 212 -7.23 -13.31 -9.48
CA LEU A 212 -8.30 -13.91 -8.68
C LEU A 212 -7.72 -15.03 -7.81
N PHE A 213 -8.13 -15.10 -6.55
CA PHE A 213 -7.67 -16.12 -5.61
C PHE A 213 -8.69 -16.35 -4.50
N ASN A 214 -8.58 -17.50 -3.82
CA ASN A 214 -9.43 -17.85 -2.69
C ASN A 214 -8.70 -17.55 -1.37
N ILE A 215 -9.38 -16.85 -0.45
CA ILE A 215 -8.91 -16.64 0.92
C ILE A 215 -9.62 -17.63 1.84
N PRO A 216 -8.91 -18.43 2.65
CA PRO A 216 -9.54 -19.30 3.65
C PRO A 216 -10.33 -18.48 4.68
N ASN A 217 -11.55 -18.91 4.99
CA ASN A 217 -12.32 -18.28 6.05
C ASN A 217 -11.78 -18.70 7.41
N SER A 218 -11.37 -17.75 8.24
CA SER A 218 -10.89 -18.04 9.60
C SER A 218 -12.00 -18.46 10.57
N ARG A 219 -13.28 -18.40 10.15
CA ARG A 219 -14.46 -18.73 10.98
C ARG A 219 -15.21 -19.99 10.55
N ASP A 220 -14.92 -20.53 9.38
CA ASP A 220 -15.57 -21.73 8.83
C ASP A 220 -14.60 -22.43 7.85
N SER A 221 -14.82 -23.71 7.57
CA SER A 221 -14.12 -24.51 6.55
C SER A 221 -14.27 -24.01 5.10
N GLY A 222 -14.88 -22.84 4.88
CA GLY A 222 -15.11 -22.24 3.57
C GLY A 222 -13.95 -21.37 3.06
N GLN A 223 -14.08 -20.90 1.83
CA GLN A 223 -13.16 -19.96 1.19
C GLN A 223 -13.94 -18.81 0.56
N THR A 224 -13.41 -17.60 0.64
CA THR A 224 -13.95 -16.40 -0.02
C THR A 224 -13.15 -16.10 -1.27
N LEU A 225 -13.86 -16.03 -2.39
CA LEU A 225 -13.28 -15.68 -3.68
C LEU A 225 -13.05 -14.17 -3.77
N CYS A 226 -11.82 -13.78 -4.09
CA CYS A 226 -11.36 -12.40 -4.13
C CYS A 226 -10.65 -12.06 -5.43
N VAL A 227 -10.72 -10.79 -5.82
CA VAL A 227 -9.84 -10.17 -6.83
C VAL A 227 -8.87 -9.22 -6.13
N GLU A 228 -7.61 -9.30 -6.49
CA GLU A 228 -6.58 -8.33 -6.14
C GLU A 228 -6.28 -7.43 -7.34
N GLY A 229 -5.99 -6.16 -7.08
CA GLY A 229 -5.57 -5.23 -8.11
C GLY A 229 -5.43 -3.79 -7.61
N PHE A 230 -4.89 -2.92 -8.46
CA PHE A 230 -4.66 -1.51 -8.14
C PHE A 230 -5.96 -0.72 -8.17
N CYS A 231 -6.41 -0.22 -7.01
CA CYS A 231 -7.63 0.55 -6.88
C CYS A 231 -7.40 2.05 -7.07
N GLU A 232 -7.99 2.65 -8.10
CA GLU A 232 -7.81 4.07 -8.42
C GLU A 232 -8.36 5.00 -7.32
N LEU A 233 -9.48 4.64 -6.67
CA LEU A 233 -10.01 5.49 -5.58
C LEU A 233 -9.04 5.57 -4.40
N ARG A 234 -8.27 4.51 -4.17
CA ARG A 234 -7.34 4.40 -3.03
C ARG A 234 -5.89 4.65 -3.41
N GLN A 235 -5.60 4.70 -4.71
CA GLN A 235 -4.26 4.79 -5.28
C GLN A 235 -3.33 3.70 -4.73
N ASP A 236 -3.84 2.47 -4.59
CA ASP A 236 -3.11 1.37 -3.96
C ASP A 236 -3.71 -0.01 -4.33
N ASN A 237 -2.92 -1.08 -4.22
CA ASN A 237 -3.37 -2.46 -4.40
C ASN A 237 -4.33 -2.89 -3.29
N ARG A 238 -5.45 -3.50 -3.68
CA ARG A 238 -6.52 -3.90 -2.77
C ARG A 238 -7.12 -5.23 -3.18
N VAL A 239 -7.54 -5.96 -2.16
CA VAL A 239 -8.28 -7.20 -2.30
C VAL A 239 -9.77 -6.93 -2.08
N PHE A 240 -10.59 -7.45 -2.99
CA PHE A 240 -12.03 -7.29 -2.96
C PHE A 240 -12.71 -8.65 -3.08
N ALA A 241 -13.58 -8.97 -2.11
CA ALA A 241 -14.38 -10.19 -2.13
C ALA A 241 -15.48 -10.08 -3.19
N LEU A 242 -15.56 -11.06 -4.10
CA LEU A 242 -16.54 -11.05 -5.19
C LEU A 242 -17.98 -11.07 -4.67
N GLU A 243 -18.24 -11.75 -3.56
CA GLU A 243 -19.55 -11.81 -2.90
C GLU A 243 -20.09 -10.44 -2.45
N ARG A 244 -19.21 -9.43 -2.40
CA ARG A 244 -19.52 -8.06 -1.95
C ARG A 244 -19.48 -7.04 -3.10
N MET A 245 -19.43 -7.54 -4.34
CA MET A 245 -19.50 -6.75 -5.56
C MET A 245 -20.91 -6.78 -6.15
N GLN A 246 -21.30 -5.68 -6.76
CA GLN A 246 -22.42 -5.61 -7.69
C GLN A 246 -22.06 -4.70 -8.86
N ASP A 247 -22.83 -4.77 -9.94
CA ASP A 247 -22.69 -3.90 -11.12
C ASP A 247 -21.26 -3.89 -11.68
N LEU A 248 -20.67 -5.08 -11.85
CA LEU A 248 -19.36 -5.26 -12.44
C LEU A 248 -19.39 -4.91 -13.93
N GLU A 249 -18.43 -4.10 -14.36
CA GLU A 249 -18.23 -3.69 -15.74
C GLU A 249 -16.73 -3.72 -16.07
N VAL A 250 -16.39 -4.27 -17.24
CA VAL A 250 -15.03 -4.14 -17.79
C VAL A 250 -14.96 -2.83 -18.58
N ILE A 251 -13.94 -2.02 -18.30
CA ILE A 251 -13.73 -0.73 -18.96
C ILE A 251 -12.30 -0.66 -19.52
N ASP A 252 -12.16 0.00 -20.67
CA ASP A 252 -10.85 0.26 -21.26
C ASP A 252 -10.07 1.31 -20.44
N TYR A 253 -8.76 1.35 -20.64
CA TYR A 253 -7.83 2.20 -19.90
C TYR A 253 -8.07 3.71 -20.05
#